data_AF-A0A330LA96-F1
#
_entry.id   AF-A0A330LA96-F1
#
_cell.length_a   1.000
_cell.length_b   1.000
_cell.length_c   1.000
_cell.angle_alpha   90.00
_cell.angle_beta   90.00
_cell.angle_gamma   90.00
#
_symmetry.space_group_name_H-M   'P 1'
#
loop_
_entity.id
_entity.type
_entity.pdbx_description
1 polymer ?
#
loop_
_entity_poly.entity_id
_entity_poly.type
_entity_poly.pdbx_seq_one_letter_code
_entity_poly.pdbx_strand_id
1 'polypeptide(L)'
;MTPKDAAAGLFAALPKPVSIDQIQEYGIEVTEPQARHIAREILSLNLYWILAAVDAHILQKYRVLIGGLLLESVTAQWSSDTFGLEQWEGYRHELDERRVYYARLMDDRLNPMGLSAEAATLLEDLGVVSSDDRPKLLMLLIDYAPVDQYAKLLDDVR
;
A
#
# COMPACT_ATOMS: atom_id res chain seq x y z
N MET A 1 2.34 -2.86 -23.96
CA MET A 1 1.26 -3.29 -23.03
C MET A 1 0.13 -2.27 -23.06
N THR A 2 -1.15 -2.67 -22.99
CA THR A 2 -2.26 -1.70 -22.94
C THR A 2 -2.42 -1.12 -21.53
N PRO A 3 -3.05 0.06 -21.35
CA PRO A 3 -3.37 0.59 -20.02
C PRO A 3 -4.18 -0.38 -19.15
N LYS A 4 -5.05 -1.19 -19.76
CA LYS A 4 -5.85 -2.20 -19.06
C LYS A 4 -4.97 -3.35 -18.55
N ASP A 5 -4.06 -3.84 -19.39
CA ASP A 5 -3.11 -4.89 -18.99
C ASP A 5 -2.16 -4.38 -17.90
N ALA A 6 -1.74 -3.11 -17.97
CA ALA A 6 -0.93 -2.46 -16.95
C ALA A 6 -1.65 -2.43 -15.59
N ALA A 7 -2.90 -1.98 -15.56
CA ALA A 7 -3.69 -1.93 -14.34
C ALA A 7 -3.90 -3.34 -13.75
N ALA A 8 -4.19 -4.35 -14.59
CA ALA A 8 -4.32 -5.73 -14.16
C ALA A 8 -3.00 -6.30 -13.62
N GLY A 9 -1.87 -5.98 -14.25
CA GLY A 9 -0.54 -6.39 -13.79
C GLY A 9 -0.15 -5.74 -12.45
N LEU A 10 -0.41 -4.45 -12.29
CA LEU A 10 -0.22 -3.74 -11.02
C LEU A 10 -1.06 -4.33 -9.90
N PHE A 11 -2.34 -4.61 -10.18
CA PHE A 11 -3.24 -5.25 -9.22
C PHE A 11 -2.76 -6.65 -8.84
N ALA A 12 -2.32 -7.47 -9.81
CA ALA A 12 -1.80 -8.80 -9.55
C ALA A 12 -0.47 -8.78 -8.75
N ALA A 13 0.28 -7.69 -8.81
CA ALA A 13 1.50 -7.47 -8.06
C ALA A 13 1.28 -6.87 -6.67
N LEU A 14 0.05 -6.48 -6.32
CA LEU A 14 -0.24 -6.08 -4.94
C LEU A 14 -0.02 -7.28 -4.02
N PRO A 15 0.61 -7.07 -2.84
CA PRO A 15 0.68 -8.13 -1.86
C PRO A 15 -0.74 -8.55 -1.46
N LYS A 16 -0.90 -9.84 -1.18
CA LYS A 16 -2.11 -10.30 -0.51
C LYS A 16 -2.18 -9.68 0.88
N PRO A 17 -3.38 -9.42 1.40
CA PRO A 17 -3.55 -9.00 2.78
C PRO A 17 -2.80 -9.93 3.72
N VAL A 18 -2.01 -9.33 4.61
CA VAL A 18 -1.22 -10.09 5.59
C VAL A 18 -2.14 -10.74 6.63
N SER A 19 -1.89 -12.01 6.97
CA SER A 19 -2.61 -12.71 8.04
C SER A 19 -1.98 -12.47 9.41
N ILE A 20 -2.72 -12.79 10.49
CA ILE A 20 -2.16 -12.77 11.86
C ILE A 20 -0.93 -13.68 11.95
N ASP A 21 -1.01 -14.91 11.42
CA ASP A 21 0.11 -15.86 11.43
C ASP A 21 1.35 -15.28 10.75
N GLN A 22 1.18 -14.60 9.60
CA GLN A 22 2.28 -13.96 8.89
C GLN A 22 2.87 -12.77 9.67
N ILE A 23 2.07 -12.02 10.43
CA ILE A 23 2.57 -10.96 11.31
C ILE A 23 3.36 -11.56 12.48
N GLN A 24 2.88 -12.68 13.04
CA GLN A 24 3.52 -13.39 14.14
C GLN A 24 4.86 -14.00 13.74
N GLU A 25 5.07 -14.36 12.46
CA GLU A 25 6.38 -14.81 11.95
C GLU A 25 7.48 -13.73 12.11
N TYR A 26 7.11 -12.45 12.17
CA TYR A 26 8.04 -11.35 12.47
C TYR A 26 8.21 -11.11 13.98
N GLY A 27 7.55 -11.90 14.82
CA GLY A 27 7.58 -11.79 16.28
C GLY A 27 6.72 -10.65 16.82
N ILE A 28 5.65 -10.29 16.11
CA ILE A 28 4.69 -9.25 16.52
C ILE A 28 3.37 -9.93 16.89
N GLU A 29 2.94 -9.76 18.14
CA GLU A 29 1.65 -10.27 18.60
C GLU A 29 0.57 -9.23 18.34
N VAL A 30 -0.47 -9.61 17.60
CA VAL A 30 -1.56 -8.70 17.22
C VAL A 30 -2.92 -9.33 17.42
N THR A 31 -3.87 -8.49 17.79
CA THR A 31 -5.29 -8.81 17.73
C THR A 31 -5.79 -8.70 16.28
N GLU A 32 -6.95 -9.29 16.00
CA GLU A 32 -7.57 -9.20 14.67
C GLU A 32 -7.80 -7.75 14.18
N PRO A 33 -8.27 -6.79 15.01
CA PRO A 33 -8.33 -5.39 14.62
C PRO A 33 -6.96 -4.78 14.27
N GLN A 34 -5.91 -5.09 15.02
CA GLN A 34 -4.55 -4.60 14.75
C GLN A 34 -4.01 -5.18 13.44
N ALA A 35 -4.21 -6.48 13.19
CA ALA A 35 -3.82 -7.12 11.94
C ALA A 35 -4.53 -6.48 10.73
N ARG A 36 -5.81 -6.13 10.86
CA ARG A 36 -6.55 -5.40 9.82
C ARG A 36 -5.98 -4.01 9.58
N HIS A 37 -5.60 -3.27 10.64
CA HIS A 37 -4.94 -1.97 10.49
C HIS A 37 -3.60 -2.09 9.76
N ILE A 38 -2.78 -3.08 10.11
CA ILE A 38 -1.51 -3.35 9.43
C ILE A 38 -1.73 -3.68 7.96
N ALA A 39 -2.68 -4.57 7.64
CA ALA A 39 -3.02 -4.91 6.26
C ALA A 39 -3.49 -3.70 5.44
N ARG A 40 -4.28 -2.80 6.06
CA ARG A 40 -4.73 -1.54 5.43
C ARG A 40 -3.56 -0.60 5.16
N GLU A 41 -2.62 -0.50 6.10
CA GLU A 41 -1.44 0.35 5.91
C GLU A 41 -0.52 -0.18 4.80
N ILE A 42 -0.32 -1.51 4.73
CA ILE A 42 0.40 -2.14 3.62
C ILE A 42 -0.27 -1.82 2.28
N LEU A 43 -1.61 -1.90 2.21
CA LEU A 43 -2.33 -1.54 0.99
C LEU A 43 -2.13 -0.06 0.64
N SER A 44 -2.25 0.84 1.61
CA SER A 44 -2.06 2.28 1.42
C SER A 44 -0.66 2.62 0.93
N LEU A 45 0.37 2.00 1.51
CA LEU A 45 1.77 2.17 1.10
C LEU A 45 1.98 1.69 -0.34
N ASN A 46 1.45 0.54 -0.71
CA ASN A 46 1.59 0.01 -2.06
C ASN A 46 0.81 0.82 -3.10
N LEU A 47 -0.41 1.25 -2.79
CA LEU A 47 -1.19 2.11 -3.67
C LEU A 47 -0.52 3.47 -3.85
N TYR A 48 0.11 4.02 -2.82
CA TYR A 48 0.93 5.21 -2.94
C TYR A 48 2.06 5.01 -3.97
N TRP A 49 2.86 3.95 -3.82
CA TRP A 49 3.96 3.67 -4.74
C TRP A 49 3.51 3.43 -6.17
N ILE A 50 2.45 2.65 -6.37
CA ILE A 50 1.90 2.38 -7.70
C ILE A 50 1.44 3.68 -8.36
N LEU A 51 0.67 4.51 -7.65
CA LEU A 51 0.15 5.75 -8.22
C LEU A 51 1.27 6.75 -8.48
N ALA A 52 2.26 6.84 -7.59
CA ALA A 52 3.47 7.64 -7.80
C ALA A 52 4.26 7.17 -9.05
N ALA A 53 4.41 5.86 -9.24
CA ALA A 53 5.09 5.30 -10.42
C ALA A 53 4.30 5.58 -11.71
N VAL A 54 2.96 5.47 -11.67
CA VAL A 54 2.09 5.85 -12.80
C VAL A 54 2.27 7.33 -13.13
N ASP A 55 2.29 8.20 -12.12
CA ASP A 55 2.49 9.64 -12.32
C ASP A 55 3.89 10.00 -12.85
N ALA A 56 4.92 9.23 -12.49
CA ALA A 56 6.28 9.44 -12.95
C ALA A 56 6.51 8.93 -14.38
N HIS A 57 5.99 7.75 -14.73
CA HIS A 57 6.40 7.01 -15.92
C HIS A 57 5.37 6.98 -17.06
N ILE A 58 4.09 7.25 -16.77
CA ILE A 58 3.01 7.11 -17.76
C ILE A 58 2.61 8.45 -18.36
N LEU A 59 2.26 8.45 -19.66
CA LEU A 59 1.68 9.61 -20.34
C LEU A 59 0.36 10.04 -19.68
N GLN A 60 0.17 11.36 -19.50
CA GLN A 60 -0.96 11.94 -18.77
C GLN A 60 -2.33 11.39 -19.21
N LYS A 61 -2.52 11.14 -20.52
CA LYS A 61 -3.77 10.58 -21.08
C LYS A 61 -4.14 9.18 -20.55
N TYR A 62 -3.17 8.41 -20.05
CA TYR A 62 -3.38 7.05 -19.55
C TYR A 62 -3.37 6.94 -18.03
N ARG A 63 -2.84 7.94 -17.30
CA ARG A 63 -2.74 7.91 -15.83
C ARG A 63 -4.10 7.70 -15.15
N VAL A 64 -5.09 8.51 -15.54
CA VAL A 64 -6.45 8.45 -14.99
C VAL A 64 -7.10 7.09 -15.27
N LEU A 65 -6.87 6.53 -16.46
CA LEU A 65 -7.41 5.22 -16.84
C LEU A 65 -6.77 4.09 -16.04
N ILE A 66 -5.44 4.05 -15.92
CA ILE A 66 -4.72 3.01 -15.18
C ILE A 66 -5.07 3.08 -13.69
N GLY A 67 -5.02 4.27 -13.10
CA GLY A 67 -5.36 4.48 -11.69
C GLY A 67 -6.81 4.12 -11.39
N GLY A 68 -7.75 4.52 -12.26
CA GLY A 68 -9.17 4.16 -12.12
C GLY A 68 -9.39 2.64 -12.14
N LEU A 69 -8.87 1.95 -13.15
CA LEU A 69 -9.00 0.50 -13.30
C LEU A 69 -8.35 -0.29 -12.14
N LEU A 70 -7.21 0.19 -11.64
CA LEU A 70 -6.55 -0.38 -10.47
C LEU A 70 -7.46 -0.26 -9.24
N LEU A 71 -7.93 0.95 -8.94
CA LEU A 71 -8.77 1.21 -7.77
C LEU A 71 -10.09 0.45 -7.84
N GLU A 72 -10.70 0.32 -9.03
CA GLU A 72 -11.89 -0.52 -9.24
C GLU A 72 -11.62 -1.99 -8.89
N SER A 73 -10.47 -2.53 -9.32
CA SER A 73 -10.07 -3.91 -9.04
C SER A 73 -9.82 -4.14 -7.54
N VAL A 74 -9.14 -3.19 -6.89
CA VAL A 74 -8.90 -3.23 -5.44
C VAL A 74 -10.22 -3.14 -4.69
N THR A 75 -11.12 -2.23 -5.07
CA THR A 75 -12.47 -2.12 -4.51
C THR A 75 -13.19 -3.46 -4.55
N ALA A 76 -13.20 -4.11 -5.71
CA ALA A 76 -13.93 -5.36 -5.91
C ALA A 76 -13.37 -6.53 -5.07
N GLN A 77 -12.06 -6.59 -4.85
CA GLN A 77 -11.45 -7.67 -4.05
C GLN A 77 -11.46 -7.38 -2.55
N TRP A 78 -11.25 -6.13 -2.15
CA TRP A 78 -11.06 -5.75 -0.75
C TRP A 78 -12.36 -5.35 -0.04
N SER A 79 -13.46 -5.16 -0.77
CA SER A 79 -14.79 -4.88 -0.19
C SER A 79 -15.45 -6.09 0.49
N SER A 80 -14.82 -7.28 0.49
CA SER A 80 -15.30 -8.40 1.30
C SER A 80 -15.01 -8.13 2.79
N ASP A 81 -16.01 -8.41 3.66
CA ASP A 81 -15.98 -8.23 5.13
C ASP A 81 -14.71 -8.72 5.85
N THR A 82 -13.93 -9.60 5.21
CA THR A 82 -12.69 -10.21 5.70
C THR A 82 -11.59 -9.21 6.08
N PHE A 83 -11.63 -7.95 5.61
CA PHE A 83 -10.56 -6.97 5.85
C PHE A 83 -10.97 -5.77 6.71
N GLY A 84 -12.18 -5.77 7.29
CA GLY A 84 -12.67 -4.65 8.12
C GLY A 84 -12.76 -3.33 7.36
N LEU A 85 -12.89 -3.42 6.03
CA LEU A 85 -13.26 -2.33 5.15
C LEU A 85 -14.79 -2.24 5.08
N GLU A 86 -15.43 -2.20 6.26
CA GLU A 86 -16.90 -2.20 6.40
C GLU A 86 -17.56 -1.08 5.58
N GLN A 87 -16.79 -0.06 5.19
CA GLN A 87 -17.16 0.95 4.19
C GLN A 87 -15.95 1.28 3.32
N TRP A 88 -15.92 0.77 2.08
CA TRP A 88 -14.90 1.10 1.10
C TRP A 88 -14.73 2.62 0.93
N GLU A 89 -15.84 3.37 0.98
CA GLU A 89 -15.81 4.84 0.94
C GLU A 89 -14.99 5.45 2.09
N GLY A 90 -15.05 4.87 3.29
CA GLY A 90 -14.26 5.32 4.44
C GLY A 90 -12.78 5.08 4.23
N TYR A 91 -12.40 3.91 3.72
CA TYR A 91 -11.01 3.62 3.37
C TYR A 91 -10.50 4.48 2.22
N ARG A 92 -11.33 4.78 1.22
CA ARG A 92 -10.93 5.66 0.12
C ARG A 92 -10.54 7.05 0.62
N HIS A 93 -11.28 7.59 1.60
CA HIS A 93 -10.91 8.85 2.23
C HIS A 93 -9.58 8.75 2.97
N GLU A 94 -9.39 7.71 3.78
CA GLU A 94 -8.11 7.44 4.46
C GLU A 94 -6.95 7.30 3.48
N LEU A 95 -7.16 6.59 2.36
CA LEU A 95 -6.15 6.43 1.32
C LEU A 95 -5.75 7.78 0.73
N ASP A 96 -6.70 8.67 0.47
CA ASP A 96 -6.40 10.01 -0.04
C ASP A 96 -5.57 10.82 0.99
N GLU A 97 -5.90 10.72 2.28
CA GLU A 97 -5.11 11.34 3.36
C GLU A 97 -3.69 10.74 3.45
N ARG A 98 -3.57 9.41 3.41
CA ARG A 98 -2.28 8.71 3.43
C ARG A 98 -1.42 9.12 2.25
N ARG A 99 -1.99 9.23 1.05
CA ARG A 99 -1.26 9.66 -0.15
C ARG A 99 -0.72 11.08 -0.02
N VAL A 100 -1.50 12.00 0.54
CA VAL A 100 -1.04 13.37 0.81
C VAL A 100 0.09 13.38 1.85
N TYR A 101 -0.04 12.59 2.91
CA TYR A 101 0.98 12.46 3.94
C TYR A 101 2.29 11.89 3.38
N TYR A 102 2.22 10.79 2.63
CA TYR A 102 3.38 10.16 2.00
C TYR A 102 4.04 11.02 0.92
N ALA A 103 3.25 11.77 0.15
CA ALA A 103 3.81 12.73 -0.82
C ALA A 103 4.68 13.79 -0.13
N ARG A 104 4.22 14.36 0.99
CA ARG A 104 4.99 15.36 1.76
C ARG A 104 6.30 14.78 2.30
N LEU A 105 6.26 13.55 2.79
CA LEU A 105 7.44 12.83 3.28
C LEU A 105 8.45 12.54 2.15
N MET A 106 7.98 12.30 0.93
CA MET A 106 8.85 12.13 -0.22
C MET A 106 9.48 13.45 -0.72
N ASP A 107 8.82 14.59 -0.52
CA ASP A 107 9.43 15.91 -0.78
C ASP A 107 10.68 16.14 0.10
N ASP A 108 10.73 15.54 1.28
CA ASP A 108 11.89 15.52 2.18
C ASP A 108 12.99 14.53 1.74
N ARG A 109 12.88 13.98 0.51
CA ARG A 109 13.81 13.04 -0.13
C ARG A 109 13.99 11.71 0.59
N LEU A 110 12.95 11.24 1.27
CA LEU A 110 12.95 9.87 1.78
C LEU A 110 13.06 8.87 0.62
N ASN A 111 13.78 7.78 0.86
CA ASN A 111 13.78 6.63 -0.02
C ASN A 111 12.63 5.67 0.39
N PRO A 112 12.35 4.60 -0.38
CA PRO A 112 11.27 3.67 -0.02
C PRO A 112 11.34 3.08 1.39
N MET A 113 12.56 2.87 1.89
CA MET A 113 12.80 2.42 3.27
C MET A 113 12.42 3.50 4.29
N GLY A 114 12.76 4.76 4.02
CA GLY A 114 12.39 5.90 4.86
C GLY A 114 10.88 6.06 4.97
N LEU A 115 10.14 5.92 3.87
CA LEU A 115 8.68 5.96 3.91
C LEU A 115 8.08 4.79 4.70
N SER A 116 8.66 3.59 4.58
CA SER A 116 8.25 2.43 5.37
C SER A 116 8.51 2.62 6.86
N ALA A 117 9.58 3.34 7.23
CA ALA A 117 9.87 3.71 8.62
C ALA A 117 8.83 4.69 9.17
N GLU A 118 8.44 5.70 8.39
CA GLU A 118 7.37 6.63 8.79
C GLU A 118 6.01 5.93 8.92
N ALA A 119 5.69 4.99 8.02
CA ALA A 119 4.49 4.16 8.14
C ALA A 119 4.51 3.28 9.42
N ALA A 120 5.68 2.73 9.79
CA ALA A 120 5.81 1.98 11.04
C ALA A 120 5.65 2.87 12.28
N THR A 121 6.23 4.09 12.27
CA THR A 121 6.07 5.08 13.34
C THR A 121 4.61 5.49 13.50
N LEU A 122 3.90 5.72 12.39
CA LEU A 122 2.47 6.02 12.42
C LEU A 122 1.66 4.91 13.13
N LEU A 123 1.93 3.64 12.82
CA LEU A 123 1.22 2.52 13.43
C LEU A 123 1.54 2.38 14.93
N GLU A 124 2.76 2.73 15.34
CA GLU A 124 3.13 2.88 16.76
C GLU A 124 2.34 4.01 17.43
N ASP A 125 2.32 5.21 16.83
CA ASP A 125 1.63 6.39 17.37
C ASP A 125 0.11 6.17 17.52
N LEU A 126 -0.47 5.35 16.64
CA LEU A 126 -1.87 4.91 16.70
C LEU A 126 -2.11 3.77 17.72
N GLY A 127 -1.08 3.27 18.39
CA GLY A 127 -1.15 2.16 19.34
C GLY A 127 -1.44 0.80 18.69
N VAL A 128 -1.23 0.66 17.38
CA VAL A 128 -1.42 -0.61 16.67
C VAL A 128 -0.32 -1.59 17.04
N VAL A 129 0.91 -1.11 17.22
CA VAL A 129 2.06 -1.89 17.70
C VAL A 129 2.78 -1.17 18.83
N SER A 130 3.58 -1.90 19.60
CA SER A 130 4.44 -1.33 20.63
C SER A 130 5.73 -0.73 20.04
N SER A 131 6.44 0.12 20.79
CA SER A 131 7.76 0.63 20.41
C SER A 131 8.79 -0.49 20.17
N ASP A 132 8.70 -1.59 20.93
CA ASP A 132 9.58 -2.75 20.79
C ASP A 132 9.30 -3.54 19.49
N ASP A 133 8.07 -3.46 18.98
CA ASP A 133 7.65 -4.13 17.75
C ASP A 133 7.83 -3.27 16.51
N ARG A 134 7.97 -1.95 16.63
CA ARG A 134 8.18 -1.05 15.49
C ARG A 134 9.31 -1.50 14.55
N PRO A 135 10.51 -1.91 15.01
CA PRO A 135 11.56 -2.37 14.10
C PRO A 135 11.19 -3.64 13.34
N LYS A 136 10.38 -4.53 13.95
CA LYS A 136 9.87 -5.76 13.31
C LYS A 136 8.82 -5.41 12.25
N LEU A 137 7.94 -4.46 12.59
CA LEU A 137 6.93 -3.94 11.67
C LEU A 137 7.58 -3.27 10.46
N LEU A 138 8.64 -2.49 10.66
CA LEU A 138 9.41 -1.92 9.54
C LEU A 138 9.91 -2.99 8.58
N MET A 139 10.45 -4.11 9.09
CA MET A 139 10.89 -5.21 8.24
C MET A 139 9.74 -5.79 7.42
N LEU A 140 8.60 -6.04 8.08
CA LEU A 140 7.38 -6.51 7.42
C LEU A 140 6.90 -5.53 6.33
N LEU A 141 6.89 -4.23 6.58
CA LEU A 141 6.48 -3.23 5.59
C LEU A 141 7.42 -3.19 4.38
N ILE A 142 8.73 -3.35 4.58
CA ILE A 142 9.72 -3.42 3.50
C ILE A 142 9.47 -4.67 2.64
N ASP A 143 9.29 -5.83 3.28
CA ASP A 143 9.07 -7.11 2.57
C ASP A 143 7.76 -7.12 1.78
N TYR A 144 6.77 -6.35 2.23
CA TYR A 144 5.46 -6.21 1.59
C TYR A 144 5.33 -4.99 0.65
N ALA A 145 6.43 -4.27 0.36
CA ALA A 145 6.42 -3.12 -0.55
C ALA A 145 7.37 -3.34 -1.76
N PRO A 146 6.96 -4.11 -2.78
CA PRO A 146 7.80 -4.42 -3.95
C PRO A 146 7.86 -3.25 -4.95
N VAL A 147 8.38 -2.09 -4.54
CA VAL A 147 8.39 -0.83 -5.32
C VAL A 147 9.02 -1.01 -6.71
N ASP A 148 10.12 -1.74 -6.79
CA ASP A 148 10.83 -1.99 -8.05
C ASP A 148 10.00 -2.80 -9.07
N GLN A 149 9.08 -3.65 -8.58
CA GLN A 149 8.20 -4.43 -9.45
C GLN A 149 7.17 -3.54 -10.13
N TYR A 150 6.67 -2.51 -9.45
CA TYR A 150 5.69 -1.59 -10.02
C TYR A 150 6.26 -0.75 -11.16
N ALA A 151 7.48 -0.23 -10.99
CA ALA A 151 8.16 0.51 -12.05
C ALA A 151 8.39 -0.37 -13.30
N LYS A 152 8.90 -1.59 -13.12
CA LYS A 152 9.13 -2.55 -14.22
C LYS A 152 7.86 -2.90 -14.99
N LEU A 153 6.74 -3.04 -14.29
CA LEU A 153 5.45 -3.29 -14.94
C LEU A 153 5.05 -2.12 -15.84
N LEU A 154 5.42 -0.88 -15.52
CA LEU A 154 5.01 0.31 -16.27
C LEU A 154 5.92 0.64 -17.47
N ASP A 155 7.14 0.09 -17.53
CA ASP A 155 8.13 0.36 -18.58
C ASP A 155 7.62 0.07 -20.01
N ASP A 156 6.75 -0.93 -20.16
CA ASP A 156 6.22 -1.39 -21.46
C ASP A 156 4.88 -0.76 -21.86
N VAL A 157 4.36 0.19 -21.07
CA VAL A 157 3.13 0.93 -21.40
C VAL A 157 3.43 2.01 -22.41
N ARG A 158 2.72 2.02 -23.54
CA ARG A 158 2.88 3.00 -24.63
C ARG A 158 1.56 3.65 -25.02
#